data_AF-A0A7W1AN04-F1
#
_entry.id   AF-A0A7W1AN04-F1
#
_cell.length_a   1.000
_cell.length_b   1.000
_cell.length_c   1.000
_cell.angle_alpha   90.00
_cell.angle_beta   90.00
_cell.angle_gamma   90.00
#
_symmetry.space_group_name_H-M   'P 1'
#
loop_
_entity.id
_entity.type
_entity.pdbx_description
1 polymer ?
#
loop_
_entity_poly.entity_id
_entity_poly.type
_entity_poly.pdbx_seq_one_letter_code
_entity_poly.pdbx_strand_id
1 'polypeptide(L)'
;MASVGYHESVEELSDETRDMHRAIVSLMEELEAVDWYNQRADACKDEELKAILAHNRDEEKEHASMVLEWIRRKDPTFSSQLRDYLFTEKPIAHE
;
A
#
# COMPACT_ATOMS: atom_id res chain seq x y z
N MET A 1 -8.45 -11.12 9.17
CA MET A 1 -7.70 -10.05 9.87
C MET A 1 -6.29 -10.13 9.33
N ALA A 2 -5.79 -9.05 8.74
CA ALA A 2 -4.37 -8.95 8.39
C ALA A 2 -3.53 -9.23 9.63
N SER A 3 -2.40 -9.91 9.48
CA SER A 3 -1.50 -10.18 10.60
C SER A 3 -1.03 -8.85 11.19
N VAL A 4 -1.57 -8.48 12.35
CA VAL A 4 -1.31 -7.19 13.03
C VAL A 4 0.09 -7.18 13.69
N GLY A 5 1.03 -8.00 13.22
CA GLY A 5 2.36 -8.07 13.82
C GLY A 5 3.31 -9.04 13.13
N TYR A 6 4.42 -9.28 13.83
CA TYR A 6 5.46 -10.22 13.40
C TYR A 6 4.98 -11.68 13.52
N HIS A 7 5.35 -12.49 12.55
CA HIS A 7 5.09 -13.94 12.55
C HIS A 7 6.17 -14.76 13.25
N GLU A 8 7.33 -14.15 13.52
CA GLU A 8 8.48 -14.73 14.21
C GLU A 8 8.89 -13.83 15.37
N SER A 9 9.72 -14.34 16.28
CA SER A 9 10.29 -13.55 17.39
C SER A 9 11.07 -12.36 16.83
N VAL A 10 10.79 -11.16 17.34
CA VAL A 10 11.40 -9.91 16.85
C VAL A 10 12.91 -9.92 17.07
N GLU A 11 13.37 -10.59 18.12
CA GLU A 11 14.76 -10.78 18.49
C GLU A 11 15.54 -11.64 17.47
N GLU A 12 14.83 -12.47 16.69
CA GLU A 12 15.40 -13.32 15.65
C GLU A 12 15.43 -12.63 14.27
N LEU A 13 14.81 -11.45 14.15
CA LEU A 13 14.73 -10.70 12.90
C LEU A 13 15.87 -9.68 12.81
N SER A 14 16.50 -9.60 11.64
CA SER A 14 17.45 -8.53 11.35
C SER A 14 16.76 -7.17 11.32
N ASP A 15 17.52 -6.09 11.55
CA ASP A 15 17.00 -4.74 11.45
C ASP A 15 16.47 -4.44 10.03
N GLU A 16 17.12 -4.96 8.99
CA GLU A 16 16.65 -4.84 7.61
C GLU A 16 15.28 -5.50 7.40
N THR A 17 15.10 -6.73 7.90
CA THR A 17 13.81 -7.43 7.83
C THR A 17 12.73 -6.67 8.59
N ARG A 18 13.06 -6.11 9.76
CA ARG A 18 12.12 -5.33 10.56
C ARG A 18 11.77 -4.01 9.87
N ASP A 19 12.70 -3.34 9.19
CA ASP A 19 12.43 -2.13 8.41
C ASP A 19 11.56 -2.43 7.19
N MET A 20 11.85 -3.52 6.47
CA MET A 20 10.99 -3.98 5.37
C MET A 20 9.58 -4.33 5.87
N HIS A 21 9.45 -5.00 7.02
CA HIS A 21 8.14 -5.27 7.63
C HIS A 21 7.39 -3.97 7.92
N ARG A 22 8.04 -2.97 8.54
CA ARG A 22 7.41 -1.66 8.78
C ARG A 22 6.89 -1.04 7.48
N ALA A 23 7.71 -1.03 6.43
CA ALA A 23 7.30 -0.49 5.13
C ALA A 23 6.12 -1.27 4.52
N ILE A 24 6.13 -2.60 4.58
CA ILE A 24 5.05 -3.43 4.03
C ILE A 24 3.74 -3.21 4.80
N VAL A 25 3.78 -3.21 6.13
CA VAL A 25 2.57 -3.03 6.95
C VAL A 25 2.02 -1.62 6.77
N SER A 26 2.86 -0.58 6.73
CA SER A 26 2.38 0.78 6.42
C SER A 26 1.77 0.85 5.02
N LEU A 27 2.38 0.25 4.00
CA LEU A 27 1.77 0.19 2.66
C LEU A 27 0.40 -0.52 2.67
N MET A 28 0.26 -1.61 3.44
CA MET A 28 -1.02 -2.30 3.60
C MET A 28 -2.08 -1.40 4.26
N GLU A 29 -1.71 -0.68 5.32
CA GLU A 29 -2.59 0.26 6.03
C GLU A 29 -3.09 1.38 5.10
N GLU A 30 -2.19 1.96 4.29
CA GLU A 30 -2.59 2.99 3.32
C GLU A 30 -3.57 2.44 2.27
N LEU A 31 -3.34 1.23 1.76
CA LEU A 31 -4.24 0.60 0.80
C LEU A 31 -5.59 0.22 1.42
N GLU A 32 -5.63 -0.20 2.69
CA GLU A 32 -6.87 -0.39 3.45
C GLU A 32 -7.62 0.94 3.62
N ALA A 33 -6.92 2.02 3.95
CA ALA A 33 -7.51 3.35 4.08
C ALA A 33 -8.12 3.84 2.75
N VAL A 34 -7.40 3.68 1.63
CA VAL A 34 -7.92 3.97 0.28
C VAL A 34 -9.22 3.22 0.02
N ASP A 35 -9.27 1.91 0.29
CA ASP A 35 -10.47 1.09 0.09
C ASP A 35 -11.63 1.57 0.97
N TRP A 36 -11.39 1.74 2.28
CA TRP A 36 -12.42 2.17 3.22
C TRP A 36 -12.98 3.55 2.89
N TYR A 37 -12.12 4.52 2.56
CA TYR A 37 -12.58 5.84 2.17
C TYR A 37 -13.36 5.79 0.85
N ASN A 38 -12.99 4.94 -0.10
CA ASN A 38 -13.73 4.79 -1.33
C ASN A 38 -15.16 4.28 -1.08
N GLN A 39 -15.30 3.23 -0.25
CA GLN A 39 -16.60 2.69 0.16
C GLN A 39 -17.43 3.74 0.91
N ARG A 40 -16.81 4.47 1.85
CA ARG A 40 -17.49 5.51 2.64
C ARG A 40 -17.95 6.67 1.76
N ALA A 41 -17.12 7.14 0.84
CA ALA A 41 -17.45 8.23 -0.08
C ALA A 41 -18.62 7.87 -0.99
N ASP A 42 -18.68 6.63 -1.50
CA ASP A 42 -19.80 6.13 -2.30
C ASP A 42 -21.12 6.04 -1.49
N ALA A 43 -21.05 5.59 -0.24
CA ALA A 43 -22.22 5.46 0.62
C ALA A 43 -22.66 6.80 1.24
N CYS A 44 -21.78 7.80 1.31
CA CYS A 44 -22.01 9.07 2.00
C CYS A 44 -23.16 9.87 1.40
N LYS A 45 -23.99 10.49 2.25
CA LYS A 45 -25.14 11.32 1.87
C LYS A 45 -24.94 12.81 2.11
N ASP A 46 -23.87 13.16 2.82
CA ASP A 46 -23.48 14.54 3.11
C ASP A 46 -22.32 14.92 2.18
N GLU A 47 -22.52 15.96 1.36
CA GLU A 47 -21.54 16.34 0.34
C GLU A 47 -20.26 16.96 0.91
N GLU A 48 -20.34 17.63 2.07
CA GLU A 48 -19.16 18.20 2.73
C GLU A 48 -18.28 17.08 3.30
N LEU A 49 -18.90 16.11 3.99
CA LEU A 49 -18.17 14.93 4.47
C LEU A 49 -17.62 14.10 3.29
N LYS A 50 -18.39 13.91 2.22
CA LYS A 50 -17.94 13.18 1.03
C LYS A 50 -16.69 13.81 0.41
N ALA A 51 -16.63 15.14 0.35
CA ALA A 51 -15.46 15.84 -0.15
C ALA A 51 -14.22 15.59 0.71
N ILE A 52 -14.36 15.60 2.05
CA ILE A 52 -13.27 15.30 2.99
C ILE A 52 -12.80 13.84 2.81
N LEU A 53 -13.73 12.88 2.73
CA LEU A 53 -13.39 11.47 2.56
C LEU A 53 -12.66 11.21 1.24
N ALA A 54 -13.09 11.87 0.16
CA ALA A 54 -12.44 11.76 -1.15
C ALA A 54 -11.05 12.40 -1.17
N HIS A 55 -10.89 13.55 -0.51
CA HIS A 55 -9.59 14.19 -0.33
C HIS A 55 -8.61 13.28 0.39
N ASN A 56 -8.98 12.79 1.59
CA ASN A 56 -8.11 11.93 2.38
C ASN A 56 -7.75 10.65 1.61
N ARG A 57 -8.73 10.01 0.95
CA ARG A 57 -8.50 8.84 0.08
C ARG A 57 -7.40 9.08 -0.95
N ASP A 58 -7.36 10.27 -1.53
CA ASP A 58 -6.42 10.58 -2.61
C ASP A 58 -5.03 10.94 -2.06
N GLU A 59 -4.93 11.49 -0.85
CA GLU A 59 -3.66 11.64 -0.11
C GLU A 59 -3.05 10.29 0.28
N GLU A 60 -3.84 9.31 0.73
CA GLU A 60 -3.28 7.98 1.09
C GLU A 60 -2.66 7.26 -0.11
N LYS A 61 -3.08 7.58 -1.34
CA LYS A 61 -2.43 7.06 -2.57
C LYS A 61 -1.03 7.63 -2.76
N GLU A 62 -0.78 8.87 -2.33
CA GLU A 62 0.55 9.46 -2.29
C GLU A 62 1.41 8.72 -1.26
N HIS A 63 0.90 8.55 -0.03
CA HIS A 63 1.59 7.82 1.02
C HIS A 63 1.96 6.40 0.59
N ALA A 64 1.01 5.65 0.03
CA ALA A 64 1.24 4.31 -0.52
C ALA A 64 2.33 4.32 -1.60
N SER A 65 2.31 5.31 -2.52
CA SER A 65 3.30 5.43 -3.59
C SER A 65 4.71 5.74 -3.06
N MET A 66 4.82 6.59 -2.04
CA MET A 66 6.09 6.94 -1.40
C MET A 66 6.73 5.72 -0.72
N VAL A 67 5.94 4.96 0.03
CA VAL A 67 6.42 3.75 0.72
C VAL A 67 6.77 2.65 -0.28
N LEU A 68 5.95 2.44 -1.31
CA LEU A 68 6.23 1.48 -2.38
C LEU A 68 7.54 1.79 -3.11
N GLU A 69 7.85 3.06 -3.35
CA GLU A 69 9.13 3.47 -3.95
C GLU A 69 10.32 3.17 -3.04
N TRP A 70 10.17 3.33 -1.71
CA TRP A 70 11.22 2.92 -0.77
C TRP A 70 11.47 1.40 -0.84
N ILE A 71 10.40 0.59 -0.85
CA ILE A 71 10.47 -0.87 -1.00
C ILE A 71 11.18 -1.23 -2.30
N ARG A 72 10.79 -0.62 -3.43
CA ARG A 72 11.40 -0.84 -4.75
C ARG A 72 12.91 -0.58 -4.74
N ARG A 73 13.39 0.43 -3.99
CA ARG A 73 14.83 0.74 -3.89
C ARG A 73 15.61 -0.29 -3.06
N LYS A 74 14.93 -1.04 -2.19
CA LYS A 74 15.55 -1.98 -1.25
C LYS A 74 15.44 -3.44 -1.69
N ASP A 75 14.43 -3.78 -2.50
CA ASP A 75 14.24 -5.14 -3.01
C ASP A 75 14.44 -5.20 -4.53
N PRO A 76 15.57 -5.76 -5.02
CA PRO A 76 15.84 -5.91 -6.45
C PRO A 76 14.80 -6.76 -7.19
N THR A 77 14.24 -7.77 -6.53
CA THR A 77 13.21 -8.65 -7.11
C THR A 77 11.93 -7.86 -7.31
N PHE A 78 11.49 -7.14 -6.27
CA PHE A 78 10.34 -6.24 -6.35
C PHE A 78 10.53 -5.18 -7.44
N SER A 79 11.74 -4.61 -7.55
CA SER A 79 12.06 -3.66 -8.61
C SER A 79 12.00 -4.25 -10.02
N SER A 80 12.37 -5.51 -10.21
CA SER A 80 12.24 -6.18 -11.51
C SER A 80 10.78 -6.34 -11.89
N GLN A 81 9.97 -6.89 -10.98
CA GLN A 81 8.55 -7.13 -11.23
C GLN A 81 7.81 -5.81 -11.52
N LEU A 82 8.05 -4.76 -10.73
CA LEU A 82 7.39 -3.47 -10.97
C LEU A 82 7.73 -2.89 -12.36
N ARG A 83 8.97 -3.04 -12.84
CA ARG A 83 9.36 -2.55 -14.18
C ARG A 83 8.70 -3.35 -15.31
N ASP A 84 8.49 -4.65 -15.10
CA ASP A 84 7.89 -5.50 -16.11
C ASP A 84 6.41 -5.20 -16.33
N TYR A 85 5.69 -4.74 -15.30
CA TYR A 85 4.24 -4.58 -15.34
C TYR A 85 3.75 -3.12 -15.32
N LEU A 86 4.36 -2.25 -14.51
CA LEU A 86 3.87 -0.87 -14.39
C LEU A 86 4.10 -0.07 -15.68
N PHE A 87 3.15 0.82 -15.99
CA PHE A 87 3.18 1.70 -17.15
C PHE A 87 3.25 0.95 -18.50
N THR A 88 2.66 -0.23 -18.57
CA THR A 88 2.50 -1.01 -19.81
C THR A 88 1.04 -1.11 -20.22
N GLU A 89 0.79 -1.33 -21.52
CA GLU A 89 -0.57 -1.54 -22.07
C GLU A 89 -0.84 -3.02 -22.42
N LYS A 90 0.12 -3.91 -22.18
CA LYS A 90 -0.03 -5.34 -22.44
C LYS A 90 -1.02 -5.98 -21.45
N PRO A 91 -1.68 -7.09 -21.81
CA PRO A 91 -2.41 -7.91 -20.84
C PRO A 91 -1.51 -8.25 -19.64
N ILE A 92 -2.01 -8.02 -18.43
CA ILE A 92 -1.23 -8.18 -17.19
C ILE A 92 -0.96 -9.66 -16.91
N ALA A 93 -1.97 -10.52 -17.07
CA ALA A 93 -1.87 -11.96 -16.92
C ALA A 93 -1.84 -12.65 -18.29
N HIS A 94 -1.14 -13.77 -18.38
CA HIS A 94 -1.26 -14.70 -19.50
C HIS A 94 -2.55 -15.52 -19.35
N GLU A 95 -3.22 -15.84 -20.45
CA GLU A 95 -4.26 -16.88 -20.49
C GLU A 95 -3.67 -18.29 -20.37
#